data_AF-A0A537UD58-F1
#
_entry.id   AF-A0A537UD58-F1
#
_cell.length_a   1.000
_cell.length_b   1.000
_cell.length_c   1.000
_cell.angle_alpha   90.00
_cell.angle_beta   90.00
_cell.angle_gamma   90.00
#
_symmetry.space_group_name_H-M   'P 1'
#
loop_
_entity.id
_entity.type
_entity.pdbx_description
1 polymer ?
#
loop_
_entity_poly.entity_id
_entity_poly.type
_entity_poly.pdbx_seq_one_letter_code
_entity_poly.pdbx_strand_id
1 'polypeptide(L)'
;MHRPRPVRRGRGHCCRCDGVITPHATVFARNVRTGPASKSRLAIGTALSAELLPEDIGRPAMVEKVAQAVQAAMRDAGIDDASDVHYVQTKTPLLTIDSVREAQSRGHDVACEVHDSMGVSNGTAALGIAVALGEIKPPRAEQICKDLDLYSCVASCSSGVELTQAQVVLLGNKAGAGGRYRIGHALMRDALDLDGIYGAIRDAGLNLPARPRAEDLDGRVVNCFIKCEADRRGTLRGRRQIMLDDSDVHHHRHAKAAVGGVAAAAIGDPAVFVSVDAMHQGPPGGGPVIAIIDAGD
;
A
#
# COMPACT_ATOMS: atom_id res chain seq x y z
N MET A 1 -11.24 22.42 -30.22
CA MET A 1 -10.90 20.98 -30.32
C MET A 1 -10.01 20.61 -29.14
N HIS A 2 -10.61 20.14 -28.04
CA HIS A 2 -9.84 19.63 -26.90
C HIS A 2 -9.31 18.23 -27.25
N ARG A 3 -7.98 18.10 -27.37
CA ARG A 3 -7.35 16.79 -27.43
C ARG A 3 -7.63 16.04 -26.11
N PRO A 4 -8.07 14.78 -26.13
CA PRO A 4 -8.16 13.98 -24.92
C PRO A 4 -6.75 13.83 -24.31
N ARG A 5 -6.63 14.08 -23.00
CA ARG A 5 -5.38 13.83 -22.26
C ARG A 5 -5.03 12.34 -22.38
N PRO A 6 -3.75 11.96 -22.58
CA PRO A 6 -3.35 10.56 -22.65
C PRO A 6 -3.72 9.85 -21.34
N VAL A 7 -4.33 8.67 -21.46
CA VAL A 7 -4.60 7.77 -20.32
C VAL A 7 -3.26 7.37 -19.72
N ARG A 8 -2.90 7.95 -18.57
CA ARG A 8 -1.70 7.56 -17.80
C ARG A 8 -1.94 6.15 -17.25
N ARG A 9 -1.32 5.15 -17.87
CA ARG A 9 -1.38 3.75 -17.40
C ARG A 9 -0.40 3.58 -16.23
N GLY A 10 -0.86 3.74 -15.00
CA GLY A 10 -0.12 3.25 -13.83
C GLY A 10 -0.15 1.73 -13.81
N ARG A 11 1.00 1.07 -13.81
CA ARG A 11 1.11 -0.39 -13.66
C ARG A 11 1.80 -0.70 -12.33
N GLY A 12 1.03 -1.07 -11.30
CA GLY A 12 1.57 -1.63 -10.07
C GLY A 12 1.61 -3.16 -10.18
N HIS A 13 2.78 -3.75 -10.39
CA HIS A 13 2.96 -5.20 -10.28
C HIS A 13 3.56 -5.53 -8.91
N CYS A 14 2.84 -6.31 -8.10
CA CYS A 14 3.40 -7.05 -6.98
C CYS A 14 3.65 -8.48 -7.45
N CYS A 15 4.93 -8.86 -7.57
CA CYS A 15 5.29 -10.17 -8.09
C CYS A 15 5.11 -11.27 -7.02
N ARG A 16 4.82 -12.49 -7.50
CA ARG A 16 4.72 -13.77 -6.76
C ARG A 16 3.42 -13.97 -5.98
N CYS A 17 2.89 -15.18 -6.10
CA CYS A 17 1.66 -15.69 -5.49
C CYS A 17 2.00 -16.94 -4.67
N ASP A 18 2.75 -16.77 -3.58
CA ASP A 18 3.14 -17.86 -2.68
C ASP A 18 1.94 -18.43 -1.93
N GLY A 19 1.98 -19.73 -1.63
CA GLY A 19 0.88 -20.43 -0.96
C GLY A 19 -0.32 -20.64 -1.88
N VAL A 20 -1.50 -20.18 -1.44
CA VAL A 20 -2.79 -20.38 -2.14
C VAL A 20 -3.21 -19.17 -2.98
N ILE A 21 -2.43 -18.10 -3.02
CA ILE A 21 -2.80 -16.86 -3.71
C ILE A 21 -2.95 -17.15 -5.21
N THR A 22 -4.04 -16.66 -5.82
CA THR A 22 -4.26 -16.78 -7.26
C THR A 22 -3.69 -15.57 -8.01
N PRO A 23 -2.89 -15.79 -9.08
CA PRO A 23 -2.48 -14.71 -9.97
C PRO A 23 -3.70 -14.01 -10.58
N HIS A 24 -3.84 -12.70 -10.34
CA HIS A 24 -4.97 -11.90 -10.81
C HIS A 24 -4.54 -10.45 -11.07
N ALA A 25 -5.44 -9.66 -11.62
CA ALA A 25 -5.26 -8.22 -11.80
C ALA A 25 -6.55 -7.48 -11.44
N THR A 26 -6.45 -6.42 -10.65
CA THR A 26 -7.56 -5.47 -10.45
C THR A 26 -7.37 -4.28 -11.39
N VAL A 27 -8.38 -4.03 -12.23
CA VAL A 27 -8.35 -2.96 -13.23
C VAL A 27 -9.26 -1.82 -12.77
N PHE A 28 -8.67 -0.63 -12.66
CA PHE A 28 -9.41 0.59 -12.34
C PHE A 28 -9.68 1.38 -13.63
N ALA A 29 -10.95 1.74 -13.85
CA ALA A 29 -11.37 2.55 -14.97
C ALA A 29 -12.22 3.72 -14.50
N ARG A 30 -11.90 4.93 -14.96
CA ARG A 30 -12.67 6.15 -14.71
C ARG A 30 -13.66 6.36 -15.87
N ASN A 31 -14.87 6.79 -15.58
CA ASN A 31 -15.84 7.24 -16.57
C ASN A 31 -16.33 8.67 -16.22
N VAL A 32 -17.19 9.25 -17.06
CA VAL A 32 -17.68 10.63 -16.89
C VAL A 32 -18.96 10.74 -16.04
N ARG A 33 -19.50 9.62 -15.54
CA ARG A 33 -20.74 9.63 -14.76
C ARG A 33 -20.45 10.18 -13.37
N THR A 34 -21.39 10.94 -12.84
CA THR A 34 -21.38 11.44 -11.46
C THR A 34 -22.57 10.86 -10.70
N GLY A 35 -22.52 10.96 -9.37
CA GLY A 35 -23.58 10.51 -8.48
C GLY A 35 -24.17 11.66 -7.65
N PRO A 36 -25.20 11.36 -6.84
CA PRO A 36 -25.72 12.31 -5.85
C PRO A 36 -24.63 12.68 -4.84
N ALA A 37 -24.57 13.96 -4.44
CA ALA A 37 -23.64 14.44 -3.40
C ALA A 37 -23.88 13.77 -2.03
N SER A 38 -25.06 13.19 -1.80
CA SER A 38 -25.37 12.43 -0.59
C SER A 38 -24.68 11.06 -0.50
N LYS A 39 -24.06 10.58 -1.59
CA LYS A 39 -23.37 9.28 -1.64
C LYS A 39 -21.89 9.48 -1.88
N SER A 40 -21.07 8.99 -0.95
CA SER A 40 -19.63 8.85 -1.14
C SER A 40 -19.31 7.53 -1.84
N ARG A 41 -18.50 7.58 -2.91
CA ARG A 41 -18.15 6.45 -3.78
C ARG A 41 -16.68 6.50 -4.18
N LEU A 42 -16.17 5.36 -4.63
CA LEU A 42 -14.77 5.19 -5.01
C LEU A 42 -14.31 6.25 -6.00
N ALA A 43 -13.28 7.00 -5.61
CA ALA A 43 -12.54 7.92 -6.47
C ALA A 43 -11.08 7.48 -6.55
N ILE A 44 -10.46 7.75 -7.70
CA ILE A 44 -9.07 7.41 -7.98
C ILE A 44 -8.33 8.66 -8.41
N GLY A 45 -7.12 8.86 -7.91
CA GLY A 45 -6.20 9.90 -8.33
C GLY A 45 -4.82 9.33 -8.63
N THR A 46 -4.10 9.94 -9.58
CA THR A 46 -2.75 9.50 -9.94
C THR A 46 -1.77 10.65 -10.04
N ALA A 47 -0.52 10.41 -9.64
CA ALA A 47 0.56 11.37 -9.75
C ALA A 47 1.92 10.69 -9.95
N LEU A 48 2.87 11.47 -10.44
CA LEU A 48 4.29 11.14 -10.43
C LEU A 48 5.00 12.17 -9.54
N SER A 49 5.92 11.71 -8.69
CA SER A 49 6.82 12.60 -7.96
C SER A 49 7.80 13.31 -8.90
N ALA A 50 8.55 14.28 -8.37
CA ALA A 50 9.86 14.61 -8.94
C ALA A 50 10.76 13.35 -9.01
N GLU A 51 11.84 13.42 -9.78
CA GLU A 51 12.82 12.35 -9.86
C GLU A 51 13.41 12.04 -8.47
N LEU A 52 13.51 10.76 -8.17
CA LEU A 52 14.10 10.20 -6.96
C LEU A 52 15.50 9.70 -7.33
N LEU A 53 16.51 10.46 -6.92
CA LEU A 53 17.90 10.08 -7.10
C LEU A 53 18.27 8.95 -6.13
N PRO A 54 19.29 8.14 -6.43
CA PRO A 54 19.75 7.08 -5.54
C PRO A 54 20.08 7.60 -4.11
N GLU A 55 20.67 8.80 -4.03
CA GLU A 55 20.98 9.50 -2.79
C GLU A 55 19.75 10.06 -2.04
N ASP A 56 18.55 10.06 -2.63
CA ASP A 56 17.31 10.41 -1.94
C ASP A 56 16.69 9.23 -1.18
N ILE A 57 16.96 8.00 -1.63
CA ILE A 57 16.36 6.78 -1.08
C ILE A 57 16.81 6.59 0.36
N GLY A 58 15.86 6.42 1.29
CA GLY A 58 16.15 6.33 2.72
C GLY A 58 16.32 7.69 3.41
N ARG A 59 16.03 8.81 2.74
CA ARG A 59 16.29 10.16 3.27
C ARG A 59 15.06 11.08 3.21
N PRO A 60 15.05 12.18 3.99
CA PRO A 60 13.93 13.13 4.01
C PRO A 60 13.55 13.70 2.64
N ALA A 61 14.51 13.81 1.71
CA ALA A 61 14.24 14.27 0.35
C ALA A 61 13.23 13.38 -0.39
N MET A 62 13.34 12.04 -0.27
CA MET A 62 12.35 11.14 -0.85
C MET A 62 10.99 11.24 -0.14
N VAL A 63 10.97 11.40 1.19
CA VAL A 63 9.73 11.61 1.96
C VAL A 63 8.98 12.82 1.43
N GLU A 64 9.67 13.95 1.25
CA GLU A 64 9.08 15.19 0.74
C GLU A 64 8.54 15.03 -0.69
N LYS A 65 9.35 14.47 -1.60
CA LYS A 65 8.97 14.26 -3.01
C LYS A 65 7.75 13.32 -3.15
N VAL A 66 7.68 12.27 -2.33
CA VAL A 66 6.52 11.37 -2.29
C VAL A 66 5.32 12.09 -1.69
N ALA A 67 5.48 12.85 -0.62
CA ALA A 67 4.37 13.57 0.01
C ALA A 67 3.72 14.56 -0.97
N GLN A 68 4.52 15.31 -1.72
CA GLN A 68 4.04 16.22 -2.77
C GLN A 68 3.26 15.48 -3.87
N ALA A 69 3.72 14.29 -4.27
CA ALA A 69 3.03 13.45 -5.25
C ALA A 69 1.69 12.93 -4.72
N VAL A 70 1.62 12.53 -3.45
CA VAL A 70 0.38 12.09 -2.79
C VAL A 70 -0.65 13.23 -2.75
N GLN A 71 -0.24 14.43 -2.36
CA GLN A 71 -1.12 15.61 -2.40
C GLN A 71 -1.60 15.92 -3.82
N ALA A 72 -0.74 15.73 -4.84
CA ALA A 72 -1.15 15.88 -6.24
C ALA A 72 -2.16 14.80 -6.67
N ALA A 73 -2.00 13.56 -6.21
CA ALA A 73 -2.95 12.48 -6.46
C ALA A 73 -4.29 12.72 -5.75
N MET A 74 -4.30 13.25 -4.52
CA MET A 74 -5.52 13.68 -3.83
C MET A 74 -6.29 14.72 -4.65
N ARG A 75 -5.59 15.75 -5.15
CA ARG A 75 -6.18 16.76 -6.04
C ARG A 75 -6.72 16.15 -7.35
N ASP A 76 -6.04 15.18 -7.96
CA ASP A 76 -6.52 14.48 -9.16
C ASP A 76 -7.76 13.61 -8.87
N ALA A 77 -7.84 12.99 -7.70
CA ALA A 77 -9.05 12.31 -7.21
C ALA A 77 -10.17 13.29 -6.87
N GLY A 78 -9.81 14.56 -6.60
CA GLY A 78 -10.68 15.59 -6.07
C GLY A 78 -11.21 15.23 -4.67
N ILE A 79 -10.33 14.66 -3.85
CA ILE A 79 -10.53 14.39 -2.42
C ILE A 79 -9.81 15.50 -1.66
N ASP A 80 -10.56 16.23 -0.83
CA ASP A 80 -10.05 17.38 -0.09
C ASP A 80 -9.67 17.01 1.36
N ASP A 81 -10.33 16.01 1.95
CA ASP A 81 -10.04 15.51 3.30
C ASP A 81 -9.18 14.23 3.26
N ALA A 82 -8.13 14.18 4.07
CA ALA A 82 -7.28 12.99 4.20
C ALA A 82 -8.03 11.79 4.78
N SER A 83 -9.08 12.01 5.59
CA SER A 83 -9.88 10.91 6.17
C SER A 83 -10.67 10.12 5.12
N ASP A 84 -10.90 10.71 3.94
CA ASP A 84 -11.56 10.05 2.81
C ASP A 84 -10.59 9.20 1.98
N VAL A 85 -9.29 9.21 2.28
CA VAL A 85 -8.27 8.37 1.64
C VAL A 85 -8.16 7.04 2.37
N HIS A 86 -8.33 5.93 1.65
CA HIS A 86 -8.27 4.58 2.25
C HIS A 86 -7.14 3.73 1.67
N TYR A 87 -6.52 4.15 0.57
CA TYR A 87 -5.43 3.40 -0.04
C TYR A 87 -4.50 4.29 -0.86
N VAL A 88 -3.19 4.17 -0.62
CA VAL A 88 -2.18 4.79 -1.45
C VAL A 88 -1.17 3.74 -1.88
N GLN A 89 -1.32 3.25 -3.11
CA GLN A 89 -0.37 2.36 -3.75
C GLN A 89 0.76 3.17 -4.37
N THR A 90 2.01 2.85 -4.03
CA THR A 90 3.17 3.41 -4.72
C THR A 90 3.99 2.36 -5.45
N LYS A 91 4.66 2.79 -6.52
CA LYS A 91 5.79 2.08 -7.12
C LYS A 91 6.98 3.03 -7.17
N THR A 92 8.09 2.65 -6.56
CA THR A 92 9.29 3.49 -6.39
C THR A 92 10.56 2.82 -6.94
N PRO A 93 11.63 3.59 -7.24
CA PRO A 93 12.94 3.02 -7.55
C PRO A 93 13.50 2.20 -6.39
N LEU A 94 14.44 1.31 -6.68
CA LEU A 94 15.36 0.71 -5.72
C LEU A 94 16.81 0.96 -6.17
N LEU A 95 17.78 0.70 -5.29
CA LEU A 95 19.19 0.89 -5.64
C LEU A 95 19.69 -0.29 -6.48
N THR A 96 20.34 0.01 -7.60
CA THR A 96 21.15 -0.91 -8.39
C THR A 96 22.63 -0.57 -8.23
N ILE A 97 23.52 -1.51 -8.56
CA ILE A 97 24.97 -1.28 -8.56
C ILE A 97 25.33 -0.05 -9.39
N ASP A 98 24.70 0.11 -10.56
CA ASP A 98 24.95 1.25 -11.45
C ASP A 98 24.47 2.55 -10.83
N SER A 99 23.30 2.56 -10.20
CA SER A 99 22.76 3.75 -9.54
C SER A 99 23.62 4.19 -8.34
N VAL A 100 24.22 3.24 -7.61
CA VAL A 100 25.14 3.54 -6.50
C VAL A 100 26.43 4.15 -7.03
N ARG A 101 27.00 3.60 -8.12
CA ARG A 101 28.18 4.17 -8.78
C ARG A 101 27.92 5.56 -9.32
N GLU A 102 26.73 5.79 -9.87
CA GLU A 102 26.31 7.09 -10.37
C GLU A 102 26.28 8.13 -9.24
N ALA A 103 25.64 7.82 -8.11
CA ALA A 103 25.65 8.70 -6.93
C ALA A 103 27.08 8.98 -6.43
N GLN A 104 27.93 7.95 -6.34
CA GLN A 104 29.33 8.11 -5.94
C GLN A 104 30.12 9.00 -6.89
N SER A 105 29.89 8.89 -8.21
CA SER A 105 30.53 9.75 -9.22
C SER A 105 30.12 11.23 -9.09
N ARG A 106 28.92 11.50 -8.54
CA ARG A 106 28.46 12.85 -8.17
C ARG A 106 28.94 13.30 -6.79
N GLY A 107 29.67 12.45 -6.05
CA GLY A 107 30.15 12.74 -4.70
C GLY A 107 29.11 12.51 -3.61
N HIS A 108 28.07 11.72 -3.87
CA HIS A 108 27.05 11.34 -2.91
C HIS A 108 27.19 9.90 -2.42
N ASP A 109 26.82 9.67 -1.17
CA ASP A 109 26.62 8.35 -0.58
C ASP A 109 25.15 7.92 -0.65
N VAL A 110 24.89 6.65 -0.40
CA VAL A 110 23.55 6.05 -0.34
C VAL A 110 23.24 5.56 1.07
N ALA A 111 21.96 5.55 1.45
CA ALA A 111 21.54 5.26 2.83
C ALA A 111 21.62 3.77 3.22
N CYS A 112 21.74 2.85 2.24
CA CYS A 112 21.72 1.41 2.46
C CYS A 112 22.37 0.64 1.31
N GLU A 113 22.60 -0.65 1.54
CA GLU A 113 23.08 -1.58 0.51
C GLU A 113 21.99 -1.90 -0.53
N VAL A 114 22.43 -2.33 -1.72
CA VAL A 114 21.54 -2.69 -2.84
C VAL A 114 20.46 -3.70 -2.43
N HIS A 115 20.82 -4.69 -1.61
CA HIS A 115 19.88 -5.73 -1.17
C HIS A 115 18.76 -5.19 -0.25
N ASP A 116 19.10 -4.24 0.62
CA ASP A 116 18.18 -3.65 1.60
C ASP A 116 17.32 -2.53 0.99
N SER A 117 17.76 -2.01 -0.16
CA SER A 117 17.17 -0.83 -0.80
C SER A 117 15.69 -0.96 -1.14
N MET A 118 15.20 -2.19 -1.35
CA MET A 118 13.78 -2.44 -1.59
C MET A 118 12.94 -2.01 -0.37
N GLY A 119 13.32 -2.49 0.82
CA GLY A 119 12.65 -2.16 2.09
C GLY A 119 12.85 -0.73 2.51
N VAL A 120 14.05 -0.18 2.29
CA VAL A 120 14.32 1.22 2.58
C VAL A 120 13.49 2.15 1.69
N SER A 121 13.40 1.86 0.39
CA SER A 121 12.59 2.63 -0.55
C SER A 121 11.10 2.55 -0.21
N ASN A 122 10.58 1.34 0.06
CA ASN A 122 9.19 1.12 0.45
C ASN A 122 8.84 1.86 1.75
N GLY A 123 9.68 1.72 2.78
CA GLY A 123 9.48 2.39 4.06
C GLY A 123 9.55 3.91 3.96
N THR A 124 10.49 4.44 3.18
CA THR A 124 10.62 5.89 2.96
C THR A 124 9.41 6.46 2.22
N ALA A 125 8.90 5.72 1.22
CA ALA A 125 7.68 6.11 0.51
C ALA A 125 6.45 6.12 1.43
N ALA A 126 6.34 5.13 2.31
CA ALA A 126 5.25 5.03 3.28
C ALA A 126 5.25 6.20 4.27
N LEU A 127 6.43 6.64 4.73
CA LEU A 127 6.56 7.85 5.54
C LEU A 127 6.15 9.12 4.76
N GLY A 128 6.47 9.19 3.46
CA GLY A 128 5.98 10.27 2.59
C GLY A 128 4.46 10.32 2.49
N ILE A 129 3.81 9.16 2.40
CA ILE A 129 2.34 9.05 2.44
C ILE A 129 1.82 9.53 3.81
N ALA A 130 2.39 9.04 4.90
CA ALA A 130 1.98 9.40 6.26
C ALA A 130 2.07 10.92 6.51
N VAL A 131 3.14 11.56 6.02
CA VAL A 131 3.32 13.01 6.10
C VAL A 131 2.28 13.75 5.26
N ALA A 132 2.02 13.30 4.02
CA ALA A 132 1.04 13.95 3.14
C ALA A 132 -0.39 13.92 3.70
N LEU A 133 -0.75 12.83 4.39
CA LEU A 133 -2.06 12.63 4.99
C LEU A 133 -2.15 13.17 6.42
N GLY A 134 -1.07 13.74 6.96
CA GLY A 134 -1.04 14.32 8.30
C GLY A 134 -1.05 13.30 9.44
N GLU A 135 -0.79 12.02 9.15
CA GLU A 135 -0.71 10.93 10.15
C GLU A 135 0.51 11.10 11.06
N ILE A 136 1.61 11.63 10.51
CA ILE A 136 2.85 11.91 11.24
C ILE A 136 3.41 13.29 10.87
N LYS A 137 4.28 13.82 11.74
CA LYS A 137 5.15 14.95 11.41
C LYS A 137 6.30 14.49 10.50
N PRO A 138 6.90 15.39 9.68
CA PRO A 138 8.09 15.07 8.90
C PRO A 138 9.19 14.41 9.77
N PRO A 139 9.60 13.17 9.47
CA PRO A 139 10.59 12.46 10.26
C PRO A 139 11.98 13.04 10.06
N ARG A 140 12.83 12.95 11.09
CA ARG A 140 14.27 13.20 10.94
C ARG A 140 14.93 12.05 10.19
N ALA A 141 16.10 12.30 9.60
CA ALA A 141 16.83 11.28 8.83
C ALA A 141 17.11 10.01 9.65
N GLU A 142 17.41 10.14 10.94
CA GLU A 142 17.75 9.02 11.83
C GLU A 142 16.53 8.15 12.21
N GLN A 143 15.31 8.64 11.96
CA GLN A 143 14.08 7.91 12.24
C GLN A 143 13.64 7.04 11.05
N ILE A 144 14.04 7.40 9.83
CA ILE A 144 13.65 6.68 8.61
C ILE A 144 14.20 5.25 8.66
N CYS A 145 13.32 4.26 8.48
CA CYS A 145 13.63 2.82 8.53
C CYS A 145 14.15 2.30 9.88
N LYS A 146 14.06 3.12 10.95
CA LYS A 146 14.54 2.81 12.31
C LYS A 146 13.45 2.94 13.36
N ASP A 147 12.72 4.06 13.36
CA ASP A 147 11.63 4.35 14.29
C ASP A 147 10.32 3.76 13.74
N LEU A 148 10.04 2.50 14.10
CA LEU A 148 8.92 1.74 13.54
C LEU A 148 7.56 2.08 14.18
N ASP A 149 7.53 3.00 15.14
CA ASP A 149 6.29 3.56 15.66
C ASP A 149 5.70 4.61 14.69
N LEU A 150 6.49 5.07 13.71
CA LEU A 150 6.03 5.93 12.63
C LEU A 150 5.53 5.08 11.45
N TYR A 151 4.26 5.20 11.08
CA TYR A 151 3.71 4.49 9.94
C TYR A 151 2.49 5.20 9.35
N SER A 152 2.15 4.84 8.12
CA SER A 152 0.85 5.16 7.51
C SER A 152 -0.13 4.01 7.68
N CYS A 153 -1.41 4.32 7.88
CA CYS A 153 -2.49 3.35 7.98
C CYS A 153 -3.05 2.89 6.63
N VAL A 154 -2.67 3.58 5.54
CA VAL A 154 -3.23 3.37 4.18
C VAL A 154 -2.18 3.15 3.10
N ALA A 155 -0.89 3.23 3.46
CA ALA A 155 0.20 3.04 2.51
C ALA A 155 0.38 1.57 2.09
N SER A 156 0.49 1.35 0.79
CA SER A 156 0.96 0.10 0.20
C SER A 156 2.07 0.41 -0.78
N CYS A 157 3.30 0.23 -0.33
CA CYS A 157 4.48 0.58 -1.11
C CYS A 157 5.10 -0.67 -1.72
N SER A 158 5.55 -0.51 -2.95
CA SER A 158 6.37 -1.48 -3.66
C SER A 158 7.46 -0.74 -4.43
N SER A 159 8.55 -1.44 -4.72
CA SER A 159 9.67 -0.89 -5.47
C SER A 159 10.07 -1.83 -6.60
N GLY A 160 10.81 -1.29 -7.56
CA GLY A 160 11.23 -1.99 -8.77
C GLY A 160 12.32 -1.21 -9.50
N VAL A 161 13.02 -1.89 -10.40
CA VAL A 161 14.16 -1.32 -11.16
C VAL A 161 13.70 -0.46 -12.33
N GLU A 162 12.42 -0.51 -12.69
CA GLU A 162 11.87 0.06 -13.91
C GLU A 162 11.59 1.57 -13.89
N LEU A 163 11.82 2.28 -12.78
CA LEU A 163 11.37 3.65 -12.56
C LEU A 163 12.42 4.52 -11.88
N THR A 164 12.40 5.82 -12.16
CA THR A 164 13.18 6.86 -11.45
C THR A 164 12.29 7.85 -10.68
N GLN A 165 10.97 7.66 -10.69
CA GLN A 165 9.99 8.49 -9.99
C GLN A 165 9.05 7.60 -9.18
N ALA A 166 8.51 8.10 -8.07
CA ALA A 166 7.40 7.46 -7.39
C ALA A 166 6.13 7.61 -8.23
N GLN A 167 5.56 6.48 -8.65
CA GLN A 167 4.20 6.44 -9.18
C GLN A 167 3.24 6.31 -8.01
N VAL A 168 2.25 7.21 -7.93
CA VAL A 168 1.22 7.20 -6.89
C VAL A 168 -0.12 6.88 -7.53
N VAL A 169 -0.81 5.87 -6.99
CA VAL A 169 -2.22 5.58 -7.23
C VAL A 169 -2.94 5.69 -5.89
N LEU A 170 -3.80 6.70 -5.77
CA LEU A 170 -4.56 6.98 -4.56
C LEU A 170 -6.02 6.61 -4.78
N LEU A 171 -6.61 5.87 -3.84
CA LEU A 171 -8.03 5.55 -3.81
C LEU A 171 -8.64 6.06 -2.50
N GLY A 172 -9.82 6.62 -2.63
CA GLY A 172 -10.62 7.07 -1.50
C GLY A 172 -12.09 7.13 -1.87
N ASN A 173 -12.89 7.72 -1.00
CA ASN A 173 -14.30 7.95 -1.25
C ASN A 173 -14.57 9.43 -1.48
N LYS A 174 -15.36 9.77 -2.48
CA LYS A 174 -15.75 11.14 -2.77
C LYS A 174 -17.25 11.25 -2.94
N ALA A 175 -17.84 12.24 -2.26
CA ALA A 175 -19.22 12.63 -2.43
C ALA A 175 -19.51 13.03 -3.88
N GLY A 176 -20.52 12.41 -4.49
CA GLY A 176 -20.93 12.70 -5.87
C GLY A 176 -20.02 12.10 -6.95
N ALA A 177 -19.03 11.28 -6.61
CA ALA A 177 -18.21 10.57 -7.61
C ALA A 177 -19.04 9.61 -8.48
N GLY A 178 -20.12 9.04 -7.93
CA GLY A 178 -20.97 8.08 -8.62
C GLY A 178 -20.34 6.69 -8.73
N GLY A 179 -21.07 5.77 -9.37
CA GLY A 179 -20.73 4.35 -9.40
C GLY A 179 -21.20 3.60 -8.16
N ARG A 180 -20.94 2.30 -8.16
CA ARG A 180 -21.43 1.36 -7.14
C ARG A 180 -20.39 0.92 -6.12
N TYR A 181 -19.13 1.30 -6.30
CA TYR A 181 -18.05 0.83 -5.44
C TYR A 181 -17.76 1.79 -4.30
N ARG A 182 -17.36 1.24 -3.16
CA ARG A 182 -16.85 1.98 -1.99
C ARG A 182 -15.61 1.29 -1.47
N ILE A 183 -14.68 2.06 -0.91
CA ILE A 183 -13.44 1.55 -0.33
C ILE A 183 -13.44 1.80 1.17
N GLY A 184 -12.80 0.91 1.92
CA GLY A 184 -12.55 1.06 3.34
C GLY A 184 -11.19 0.48 3.69
N HIS A 185 -10.69 0.80 4.88
CA HIS A 185 -9.43 0.25 5.35
C HIS A 185 -9.47 -0.03 6.85
N ALA A 186 -8.55 -0.88 7.29
CA ALA A 186 -8.21 -1.11 8.67
C ALA A 186 -6.74 -1.56 8.75
N LEU A 187 -6.29 -1.90 9.95
CA LEU A 187 -4.96 -2.46 10.20
C LEU A 187 -5.09 -3.91 10.62
N MET A 188 -4.25 -4.77 10.04
CA MET A 188 -3.87 -6.03 10.65
C MET A 188 -2.76 -5.76 11.66
N ARG A 189 -2.94 -6.19 12.91
CA ARG A 189 -1.90 -6.07 13.96
C ARG A 189 -0.81 -7.13 13.85
N ASP A 190 -1.15 -8.28 13.29
CA ASP A 190 -0.23 -9.37 13.01
C ASP A 190 -0.71 -10.21 11.83
N ALA A 191 0.11 -11.17 11.39
CA ALA A 191 -0.19 -12.03 10.25
C ALA A 191 -1.45 -12.92 10.41
N LEU A 192 -2.04 -13.01 11.60
CA LEU A 192 -3.24 -13.81 11.90
C LEU A 192 -4.47 -12.94 12.23
N ASP A 193 -4.38 -11.62 12.05
CA ASP A 193 -5.42 -10.66 12.43
C ASP A 193 -6.56 -10.59 11.41
N LEU A 194 -7.34 -11.67 11.35
CA LEU A 194 -8.52 -11.80 10.49
C LEU A 194 -9.60 -10.75 10.81
N ASP A 195 -9.67 -10.27 12.05
CA ASP A 195 -10.58 -9.18 12.45
C ASP A 195 -10.24 -7.87 11.75
N GLY A 196 -8.95 -7.61 11.44
CA GLY A 196 -8.54 -6.47 10.64
C GLY A 196 -9.15 -6.50 9.24
N ILE A 197 -9.20 -7.67 8.61
CA ILE A 197 -9.77 -7.85 7.26
C ILE A 197 -11.27 -7.52 7.26
N TYR A 198 -12.03 -8.10 8.19
CA TYR A 198 -13.44 -7.75 8.32
C TYR A 198 -13.67 -6.32 8.81
N GLY A 199 -12.73 -5.74 9.56
CA GLY A 199 -12.71 -4.32 9.92
C GLY A 199 -12.71 -3.43 8.68
N ALA A 200 -11.81 -3.68 7.72
CA ALA A 200 -11.75 -2.94 6.47
C ALA A 200 -13.03 -3.09 5.63
N ILE A 201 -13.60 -4.30 5.60
CA ILE A 201 -14.84 -4.57 4.87
C ILE A 201 -16.04 -3.84 5.49
N ARG A 202 -16.10 -3.74 6.83
CA ARG A 202 -17.11 -2.94 7.53
C ARG A 202 -16.93 -1.46 7.29
N ASP A 203 -15.69 -0.96 7.35
CA ASP A 203 -15.35 0.44 7.05
C ASP A 203 -15.78 0.82 5.62
N ALA A 204 -15.60 -0.11 4.67
CA ALA A 204 -16.04 0.07 3.28
C ALA A 204 -17.58 0.15 3.16
N GLY A 205 -18.33 -0.29 4.18
CA GLY A 205 -19.78 -0.11 4.30
C GLY A 205 -20.61 -1.38 4.22
N LEU A 206 -20.01 -2.58 4.31
CA LEU A 206 -20.79 -3.81 4.46
C LEU A 206 -21.18 -4.02 5.93
N ASN A 207 -22.48 -4.20 6.16
CA ASN A 207 -23.00 -4.59 7.47
C ASN A 207 -22.75 -6.08 7.67
N LEU A 208 -21.82 -6.42 8.54
CA LEU A 208 -21.47 -7.80 8.87
C LEU A 208 -21.86 -8.13 10.32
N PRO A 209 -22.19 -9.41 10.62
CA PRO A 209 -22.43 -9.84 12.00
C PRO A 209 -21.18 -9.66 12.88
N ALA A 210 -21.33 -9.87 14.19
CA ALA A 210 -20.21 -9.72 15.13
C ALA A 210 -19.04 -10.66 14.84
N ARG A 211 -19.33 -11.87 14.32
CA ARG A 211 -18.34 -12.87 13.89
C ARG A 211 -18.60 -13.27 12.44
N PRO A 212 -18.10 -12.48 11.48
CA PRO A 212 -18.34 -12.72 10.07
C PRO A 212 -17.63 -13.98 9.59
N ARG A 213 -18.15 -14.52 8.49
CA ARG A 213 -17.57 -15.57 7.67
C ARG A 213 -17.61 -15.14 6.21
N ALA A 214 -16.88 -15.85 5.35
CA ALA A 214 -16.87 -15.58 3.91
C ALA A 214 -18.29 -15.57 3.30
N GLU A 215 -19.19 -16.43 3.79
CA GLU A 215 -20.60 -16.50 3.35
C GLU A 215 -21.39 -15.20 3.61
N ASP A 216 -21.05 -14.44 4.65
CA ASP A 216 -21.72 -13.17 4.99
C ASP A 216 -21.38 -12.04 4.00
N LEU A 217 -20.37 -12.23 3.15
CA LEU A 217 -19.94 -11.22 2.18
C LEU A 217 -20.86 -11.13 0.95
N ASP A 218 -21.64 -12.19 0.69
CA ASP A 218 -22.63 -12.28 -0.40
C ASP A 218 -22.10 -11.83 -1.78
N GLY A 219 -20.83 -12.17 -2.08
CA GLY A 219 -20.16 -11.80 -3.33
C GLY A 219 -19.93 -10.29 -3.52
N ARG A 220 -20.08 -9.47 -2.46
CA ARG A 220 -19.97 -8.00 -2.54
C ARG A 220 -18.54 -7.48 -2.34
N VAL A 221 -17.59 -8.30 -1.94
CA VAL A 221 -16.17 -7.90 -1.87
C VAL A 221 -15.55 -8.06 -3.25
N VAL A 222 -15.05 -6.96 -3.82
CA VAL A 222 -14.40 -6.95 -5.14
C VAL A 222 -12.95 -7.44 -5.03
N ASN A 223 -12.20 -6.89 -4.06
CA ASN A 223 -10.87 -7.37 -3.70
C ASN A 223 -10.46 -6.82 -2.34
N CYS A 224 -9.48 -7.48 -1.71
CA CYS A 224 -8.71 -6.95 -0.60
C CYS A 224 -7.25 -6.71 -1.00
N PHE A 225 -6.67 -5.60 -0.52
CA PHE A 225 -5.26 -5.25 -0.72
C PHE A 225 -4.59 -5.19 0.64
N ILE A 226 -3.61 -6.05 0.86
CA ILE A 226 -3.03 -6.30 2.18
C ILE A 226 -1.52 -6.14 2.12
N LYS A 227 -0.97 -5.41 3.09
CA LYS A 227 0.45 -5.41 3.40
C LYS A 227 0.75 -6.38 4.55
N CYS A 228 1.87 -7.09 4.46
CA CYS A 228 2.35 -7.94 5.54
C CYS A 228 3.88 -7.96 5.62
N GLU A 229 4.39 -8.34 6.78
CA GLU A 229 5.80 -8.60 7.00
C GLU A 229 6.02 -9.63 8.10
N ALA A 230 7.26 -10.10 8.25
CA ALA A 230 7.67 -10.82 9.43
C ALA A 230 8.02 -9.80 10.53
N ASP A 231 7.44 -9.96 11.73
CA ASP A 231 7.79 -9.13 12.88
C ASP A 231 9.29 -9.28 13.20
N ARG A 232 10.01 -8.15 13.25
CA ARG A 232 11.45 -8.09 13.56
C ARG A 232 11.81 -8.64 14.94
N ARG A 233 10.84 -8.75 15.85
CA ARG A 233 11.01 -9.41 17.15
C ARG A 233 11.12 -10.94 17.02
N GLY A 234 10.80 -11.49 15.85
CA GLY A 234 10.84 -12.93 15.61
C GLY A 234 9.77 -13.70 16.38
N THR A 235 8.65 -13.06 16.70
CA THR A 235 7.56 -13.68 17.46
C THR A 235 6.20 -13.37 16.86
N LEU A 236 5.26 -14.32 16.95
CA LEU A 236 3.85 -14.14 16.59
C LEU A 236 3.01 -14.63 17.77
N ARG A 237 2.28 -13.71 18.41
CA ARG A 237 1.43 -13.99 19.60
C ARG A 237 2.16 -14.81 20.68
N GLY A 238 3.41 -14.42 20.99
CA GLY A 238 4.24 -15.07 22.01
C GLY A 238 4.93 -16.37 21.56
N ARG A 239 4.80 -16.76 20.28
CA ARG A 239 5.47 -17.94 19.72
C ARG A 239 6.62 -17.52 18.82
N ARG A 240 7.83 -18.03 19.11
CA ARG A 240 9.03 -17.80 18.29
C ARG A 240 8.79 -18.24 16.85
N GLN A 241 9.20 -17.40 15.92
CA GLN A 241 9.19 -17.63 14.47
C GLN A 241 10.61 -17.86 13.97
N ILE A 242 10.74 -18.54 12.82
CA ILE A 242 12.03 -18.76 12.14
C ILE A 242 12.17 -17.97 10.84
N MET A 243 11.13 -17.24 10.42
CA MET A 243 11.07 -16.61 9.09
C MET A 243 12.30 -15.74 8.78
N LEU A 244 12.81 -15.00 9.76
CA LEU A 244 13.96 -14.09 9.60
C LEU A 244 15.32 -14.79 9.62
N ASP A 245 15.39 -15.99 10.21
CA ASP A 245 16.62 -16.79 10.30
C ASP A 245 16.69 -17.88 9.21
N ASP A 246 15.67 -17.97 8.37
CA ASP A 246 15.54 -18.97 7.31
C ASP A 246 16.35 -18.55 6.08
N SER A 247 17.47 -19.25 5.86
CA SER A 247 18.35 -19.02 4.70
C SER A 247 17.83 -19.62 3.40
N ASP A 248 16.87 -20.54 3.46
CA ASP A 248 16.37 -21.29 2.31
C ASP A 248 15.16 -20.59 1.70
N VAL A 249 14.26 -20.09 2.55
CA VAL A 249 13.03 -19.42 2.15
C VAL A 249 12.98 -18.04 2.79
N HIS A 250 13.23 -17.02 1.96
CA HIS A 250 13.20 -15.62 2.37
C HIS A 250 11.89 -15.27 3.12
N HIS A 251 11.99 -14.55 4.25
CA HIS A 251 10.86 -14.20 5.13
C HIS A 251 9.64 -13.59 4.41
N HIS A 252 9.86 -12.83 3.34
CA HIS A 252 8.80 -12.36 2.44
C HIS A 252 7.88 -13.47 1.93
N ARG A 253 8.44 -14.61 1.52
CA ARG A 253 7.64 -15.73 0.99
C ARG A 253 6.79 -16.36 2.09
N HIS A 254 7.36 -16.53 3.29
CA HIS A 254 6.64 -17.01 4.47
C HIS A 254 5.46 -16.10 4.82
N ALA A 255 5.72 -14.79 4.99
CA ALA A 255 4.69 -13.82 5.35
C ALA A 255 3.59 -13.72 4.28
N LYS A 256 3.96 -13.72 2.99
CA LYS A 256 3.00 -13.68 1.88
C LYS A 256 2.09 -14.91 1.88
N ALA A 257 2.67 -16.11 1.99
CA ALA A 257 1.90 -17.35 1.98
C ALA A 257 0.95 -17.45 3.20
N ALA A 258 1.43 -17.08 4.39
CA ALA A 258 0.64 -17.11 5.62
C ALA A 258 -0.55 -16.14 5.56
N VAL A 259 -0.30 -14.86 5.25
CA VAL A 259 -1.35 -13.85 5.17
C VAL A 259 -2.27 -14.10 3.98
N GLY A 260 -1.75 -14.61 2.86
CA GLY A 260 -2.56 -15.07 1.73
C GLY A 260 -3.56 -16.15 2.12
N GLY A 261 -3.14 -17.14 2.91
CA GLY A 261 -4.04 -18.16 3.45
C GLY A 261 -5.10 -17.59 4.39
N VAL A 262 -4.71 -16.72 5.33
CA VAL A 262 -5.65 -16.06 6.26
C VAL A 262 -6.68 -15.22 5.51
N ALA A 263 -6.23 -14.43 4.52
CA ALA A 263 -7.11 -13.59 3.73
C ALA A 263 -8.06 -14.41 2.84
N ALA A 264 -7.53 -15.42 2.14
CA ALA A 264 -8.35 -16.32 1.32
C ALA A 264 -9.41 -17.06 2.16
N ALA A 265 -9.05 -17.49 3.38
CA ALA A 265 -10.01 -18.10 4.31
C ALA A 265 -11.07 -17.10 4.81
N ALA A 266 -10.69 -15.84 5.05
CA ALA A 266 -11.60 -14.80 5.51
C ALA A 266 -12.62 -14.41 4.44
N ILE A 267 -12.19 -14.27 3.18
CA ILE A 267 -13.06 -13.79 2.09
C ILE A 267 -13.65 -14.91 1.24
N GLY A 268 -13.16 -16.15 1.37
CA GLY A 268 -13.61 -17.30 0.58
C GLY A 268 -13.11 -17.31 -0.87
N ASP A 269 -12.11 -16.47 -1.20
CA ASP A 269 -11.55 -16.33 -2.54
C ASP A 269 -10.01 -16.20 -2.46
N PRO A 270 -9.24 -17.07 -3.14
CA PRO A 270 -7.78 -16.97 -3.19
C PRO A 270 -7.24 -15.82 -4.07
N ALA A 271 -8.07 -15.15 -4.87
CA ALA A 271 -7.69 -14.00 -5.70
C ALA A 271 -7.61 -12.70 -4.88
N VAL A 272 -6.68 -12.67 -3.93
CA VAL A 272 -6.44 -11.54 -3.02
C VAL A 272 -5.07 -10.90 -3.25
N PHE A 273 -4.99 -9.56 -3.22
CA PHE A 273 -3.73 -8.86 -3.34
C PHE A 273 -2.99 -8.83 -1.99
N VAL A 274 -1.91 -9.59 -1.88
CA VAL A 274 -1.02 -9.58 -0.71
C VAL A 274 0.39 -9.18 -1.13
N SER A 275 0.87 -8.08 -0.55
CA SER A 275 2.18 -7.52 -0.79
C SER A 275 3.01 -7.50 0.50
N VAL A 276 4.26 -7.87 0.39
CA VAL A 276 5.20 -8.02 1.52
C VAL A 276 5.97 -6.74 1.76
N ASP A 277 6.78 -6.71 2.82
CA ASP A 277 7.72 -5.63 3.14
C ASP A 277 6.98 -4.36 3.58
N ALA A 278 6.37 -4.47 4.76
CA ALA A 278 5.41 -3.53 5.33
C ALA A 278 6.05 -2.51 6.29
N MET A 279 7.35 -2.26 6.17
CA MET A 279 8.05 -1.26 6.97
C MET A 279 7.34 0.10 6.83
N HIS A 280 6.99 0.73 7.96
CA HIS A 280 6.22 1.98 8.04
C HIS A 280 4.83 1.94 7.37
N GLN A 281 4.31 0.76 7.06
CA GLN A 281 3.00 0.52 6.48
C GLN A 281 2.22 -0.30 7.50
N GLY A 282 1.57 0.39 8.46
CA GLY A 282 0.95 -0.23 9.63
C GLY A 282 1.94 -0.61 10.74
N PRO A 283 1.45 -1.27 11.80
CA PRO A 283 2.27 -1.64 12.95
C PRO A 283 3.28 -2.74 12.59
N PRO A 284 4.42 -2.83 13.32
CA PRO A 284 5.41 -3.88 13.10
C PRO A 284 4.82 -5.29 13.13
N GLY A 285 5.13 -6.10 12.12
CA GLY A 285 4.57 -7.46 11.97
C GLY A 285 3.15 -7.54 11.42
N GLY A 286 2.51 -6.40 11.18
CA GLY A 286 1.18 -6.25 10.62
C GLY A 286 1.18 -5.56 9.26
N GLY A 287 0.09 -4.82 9.00
CA GLY A 287 0.00 -3.91 7.86
C GLY A 287 -1.42 -3.47 7.51
N PRO A 288 -1.59 -2.45 6.66
CA PRO A 288 -2.88 -2.04 6.13
C PRO A 288 -3.58 -3.18 5.41
N VAL A 289 -4.89 -3.25 5.64
CA VAL A 289 -5.82 -4.03 4.84
C VAL A 289 -6.89 -3.10 4.30
N ILE A 290 -7.07 -3.15 2.99
CA ILE A 290 -7.99 -2.31 2.25
C ILE A 290 -9.02 -3.22 1.60
N ALA A 291 -10.30 -2.86 1.69
CA ALA A 291 -11.38 -3.57 1.03
C ALA A 291 -12.09 -2.66 0.05
N ILE A 292 -12.29 -3.15 -1.18
CA ILE A 292 -13.21 -2.53 -2.12
C ILE A 292 -14.46 -3.40 -2.18
N ILE A 293 -15.61 -2.79 -1.95
CA ILE A 293 -16.90 -3.46 -1.98
C ILE A 293 -17.78 -2.91 -3.10
N ASP A 294 -18.70 -3.75 -3.53
CA ASP A 294 -19.89 -3.36 -4.26
C ASP A 294 -20.97 -2.88 -3.27
N ALA A 295 -21.09 -1.57 -3.15
CA ALA A 295 -22.08 -0.89 -2.31
C ALA A 295 -23.48 -0.84 -2.96
N GLY A 296 -23.64 -1.29 -4.20
CA GLY A 296 -24.84 -1.05 -5.00
C GLY A 296 -24.96 0.41 -5.45
N ASP A 297 -26.01 0.70 -6.23
CA ASP A 297 -26.28 2.04 -6.76
C ASP A 297 -26.62 3.07 -5.67
#